data_AF-A0A6P6N117-F1
#
_entry.id   AF-A0A6P6N117-F1
#
_cell.length_a   1.000
_cell.length_b   1.000
_cell.length_c   1.000
_cell.angle_alpha   90.00
_cell.angle_beta   90.00
_cell.angle_gamma   90.00
#
_symmetry.space_group_name_H-M   'P 1'
#
loop_
_entity.id
_entity.type
_entity.pdbx_description
1 polymer ?
#
loop_
_entity_poly.entity_id
_entity_poly.type
_entity_poly.pdbx_seq_one_letter_code
_entity_poly.pdbx_strand_id
1 'polypeptide(L)'
;MDLQISLFLLFVLFTAGHSFSCYECVSMTGSCSDQKVKTCPSGFSKCTSLTTVTQVGGINQKIKDCTPDCVNGSMNLGIVGTTSVCCNTDLCNVKDAPGIV
;
A
#
# COMPACT_ATOMS: atom_id res chain seq x y z
N MET A 1 -22.08 -26.04 -28.13
CA MET A 1 -20.64 -26.09 -27.77
C MET A 1 -20.16 -24.72 -27.32
N ASP A 2 -20.78 -23.65 -27.82
CA ASP A 2 -20.47 -22.24 -27.52
C ASP A 2 -20.73 -21.78 -26.07
N LEU A 3 -21.80 -22.26 -25.42
CA LEU A 3 -22.17 -21.78 -24.09
C LEU A 3 -21.12 -22.11 -23.01
N GLN A 4 -20.55 -23.32 -23.07
CA GLN A 4 -19.52 -23.74 -22.12
C GLN A 4 -18.23 -22.95 -22.30
N ILE A 5 -17.79 -22.77 -23.56
CA ILE A 5 -16.59 -21.98 -23.89
C ILE A 5 -16.78 -20.51 -23.44
N SER A 6 -17.97 -19.95 -23.65
CA SER A 6 -18.29 -18.59 -23.21
C SER A 6 -18.25 -18.44 -21.68
N LEU A 7 -18.77 -19.42 -20.93
CA LEU A 7 -18.68 -19.44 -19.46
C LEU A 7 -17.24 -19.55 -18.97
N PHE A 8 -16.42 -20.43 -19.56
CA PHE A 8 -15.01 -20.58 -19.22
C PHE A 8 -14.23 -19.27 -19.45
N LEU A 9 -14.45 -18.60 -20.58
CA LEU A 9 -13.82 -17.31 -20.87
C LEU A 9 -14.25 -16.23 -19.87
N LEU A 10 -15.54 -16.21 -19.48
CA LEU A 10 -16.04 -15.28 -18.48
C LEU A 10 -15.32 -15.46 -17.12
N PHE A 11 -15.19 -16.70 -16.65
CA PHE A 11 -14.50 -16.99 -15.38
C PHE A 11 -13.03 -16.58 -15.42
N VAL A 12 -12.33 -16.86 -16.52
CA VAL A 12 -10.92 -16.44 -16.69
C VAL A 12 -10.81 -14.90 -16.68
N LEU A 13 -11.68 -14.21 -17.40
CA LEU A 13 -11.73 -12.74 -17.43
C LEU A 13 -12.10 -12.12 -16.07
N PHE A 14 -13.01 -12.74 -15.30
CA PHE A 14 -13.35 -12.28 -13.96
C PHE A 14 -12.19 -12.42 -12.98
N THR A 15 -11.43 -13.52 -13.07
CA THR A 15 -10.24 -13.73 -12.22
C THR A 15 -9.05 -12.87 -12.64
N ALA A 16 -8.93 -12.53 -13.92
CA ALA A 16 -7.85 -11.68 -14.45
C ALA A 16 -8.18 -10.17 -14.41
N GLY A 17 -9.46 -9.81 -14.18
CA GLY A 17 -9.97 -8.46 -14.38
C GLY A 17 -10.10 -7.58 -13.12
N HIS A 18 -9.79 -8.08 -11.92
CA HIS A 18 -9.75 -7.21 -10.74
C HIS A 18 -8.44 -6.44 -10.70
N SER A 19 -8.46 -5.25 -11.32
CA SER A 19 -7.40 -4.26 -11.16
C SER A 19 -7.33 -3.87 -9.68
N PHE A 20 -6.24 -4.23 -9.00
CA PHE A 20 -5.98 -3.83 -7.62
C PHE A 20 -5.18 -2.51 -7.61
N SER A 21 -5.64 -1.53 -6.85
CA SER A 21 -5.04 -0.20 -6.81
C SER A 21 -4.79 0.25 -5.37
N CYS A 22 -3.74 1.05 -5.18
CA CYS A 22 -3.36 1.64 -3.91
C CYS A 22 -3.10 3.13 -4.08
N TYR A 23 -3.06 3.86 -2.97
CA TYR A 23 -2.47 5.19 -2.97
C TYR A 23 -0.94 5.10 -2.99
N GLU A 24 -0.30 5.97 -3.76
CA GLU A 24 1.15 6.16 -3.80
C GLU A 24 1.55 7.57 -3.36
N CYS A 25 2.64 7.67 -2.60
CA CYS A 25 3.26 8.93 -2.22
C CYS A 25 4.64 8.69 -1.60
N VAL A 26 5.49 9.72 -1.66
CA VAL A 26 6.69 9.83 -0.83
C VAL A 26 6.76 11.26 -0.30
N SER A 27 6.86 11.40 1.02
CA SER A 27 6.97 12.69 1.70
C SER A 27 8.11 12.62 2.72
N MET A 28 8.96 13.64 2.77
CA MET A 28 10.13 13.69 3.67
C MET A 28 9.92 14.57 4.90
N THR A 29 8.97 15.49 4.84
CA THR A 29 8.78 16.53 5.86
C THR A 29 7.29 16.76 6.18
N GLY A 30 6.38 15.96 5.63
CA GLY A 30 4.94 16.23 5.71
C GLY A 30 4.06 14.99 5.75
N SER A 31 2.83 15.16 5.24
CA SER A 31 1.85 14.09 5.06
C SER A 31 1.80 13.60 3.63
N CYS A 32 1.12 12.47 3.41
CA CYS A 32 0.71 12.04 2.08
C CYS A 32 -0.67 12.61 1.72
N SER A 33 -0.83 13.93 1.81
CA SER A 33 -2.08 14.60 1.44
C SER A 33 -2.31 14.56 -0.07
N ASP A 34 -1.25 14.71 -0.88
CA ASP A 34 -1.30 14.72 -2.34
C ASP A 34 -1.10 13.32 -2.95
N GLN A 35 -1.53 12.28 -2.24
CA GLN A 35 -1.40 10.89 -2.67
C GLN A 35 -2.16 10.63 -3.98
N LYS A 36 -1.58 9.80 -4.85
CA LYS A 36 -2.16 9.48 -6.16
C LYS A 36 -2.64 8.04 -6.18
N VAL A 37 -3.69 7.77 -6.96
CA VAL A 37 -4.10 6.38 -7.21
C VAL A 37 -3.12 5.75 -8.20
N LYS A 38 -2.62 4.58 -7.84
CA LYS A 38 -1.72 3.75 -8.65
C LYS A 38 -2.32 2.37 -8.82
N THR A 39 -2.47 1.92 -10.07
CA THR A 39 -2.75 0.52 -10.37
C THR A 39 -1.53 -0.32 -10.01
N CYS A 40 -1.72 -1.35 -9.19
CA CYS A 40 -0.64 -2.21 -8.75
C CYS A 40 -0.20 -3.18 -9.85
N PRO A 41 1.12 -3.43 -10.00
CA PRO A 41 1.61 -4.44 -10.93
C PRO A 41 1.14 -5.85 -10.56
N SER A 42 1.16 -6.76 -11.52
CA SER A 42 0.92 -8.18 -11.26
C SER A 42 1.85 -8.72 -10.17
N GLY A 43 1.30 -9.48 -9.22
CA GLY A 43 2.03 -10.00 -8.06
C GLY A 43 2.04 -9.07 -6.83
N PHE A 44 1.51 -7.85 -6.94
CA PHE A 44 1.36 -6.93 -5.82
C PHE A 44 -0.09 -6.98 -5.32
N SER A 45 -0.28 -7.59 -4.16
CA SER A 45 -1.62 -7.91 -3.62
C SER A 45 -2.00 -7.11 -2.38
N LYS A 46 -1.11 -6.22 -1.92
CA LYS A 46 -1.31 -5.39 -0.72
C LYS A 46 -0.94 -3.95 -0.98
N CYS A 47 -1.61 -3.06 -0.27
CA CYS A 47 -1.18 -1.68 -0.11
C CYS A 47 -0.38 -1.55 1.18
N THR A 48 0.62 -0.68 1.17
CA THR A 48 1.41 -0.33 2.35
C THR A 48 1.33 1.16 2.65
N SER A 49 1.34 1.49 3.94
CA SER A 49 1.64 2.80 4.47
C SER A 49 2.82 2.66 5.44
N LEU A 50 3.87 3.43 5.23
CA LEU A 50 5.06 3.48 6.09
C LEU A 50 5.18 4.89 6.68
N THR A 51 5.58 4.97 7.94
CA THR A 51 5.96 6.24 8.58
C THR A 51 7.21 6.02 9.39
N THR A 52 8.23 6.83 9.12
CA THR A 52 9.51 6.84 9.83
C THR A 52 9.69 8.22 10.45
N VAL A 53 9.91 8.25 11.76
CA VAL A 53 10.11 9.47 12.55
C VAL A 53 11.52 9.45 13.12
N THR A 54 12.28 10.54 12.94
CA THR A 54 13.59 10.71 13.59
C THR A 54 13.50 11.81 14.66
N GLN A 55 13.97 11.50 15.88
CA GLN A 55 14.05 12.51 16.96
C GLN A 55 15.04 13.63 16.61
N VAL A 56 16.12 13.29 15.91
CA VAL A 56 17.14 14.24 15.49
C VAL A 56 16.75 14.81 14.13
N GLY A 57 16.56 16.13 14.05
CA GLY A 57 16.24 16.83 12.81
C GLY A 57 14.76 16.88 12.42
N GLY A 58 13.86 16.25 13.19
CA GLY A 58 12.40 16.33 12.97
C GLY A 58 11.92 15.75 11.64
N ILE A 59 12.67 14.81 11.05
CA ILE A 59 12.34 14.22 9.76
C ILE A 59 11.23 13.19 9.98
N ASN A 60 10.11 13.41 9.30
CA ASN A 60 8.95 12.53 9.29
C ASN A 60 8.74 12.04 7.86
N GLN A 61 9.38 10.94 7.53
CA GLN A 61 9.22 10.28 6.25
C GLN A 61 7.91 9.49 6.23
N LYS A 62 7.12 9.66 5.17
CA LYS A 62 5.93 8.86 4.93
C LYS A 62 5.94 8.33 3.50
N ILE A 63 5.58 7.06 3.36
CA ILE A 63 5.53 6.38 2.06
C ILE A 63 4.22 5.61 1.97
N LYS A 64 3.62 5.61 0.78
CA LYS A 64 2.54 4.70 0.42
C LYS A 64 2.86 4.08 -0.92
N ASP A 65 2.60 2.79 -1.07
CA ASP A 65 2.80 2.08 -2.33
C ASP A 65 2.02 0.76 -2.36
N CYS A 66 2.07 0.08 -3.51
CA CYS A 66 1.77 -1.33 -3.65
C CYS A 66 2.93 -2.18 -3.11
N THR A 67 2.63 -3.36 -2.57
CA THR A 67 3.64 -4.37 -2.19
C THR A 67 3.14 -5.80 -2.44
N PRO A 68 4.03 -6.77 -2.78
CA PRO A 68 3.66 -8.18 -2.84
C PRO A 68 3.13 -8.70 -1.50
N ASP A 69 3.83 -8.35 -0.42
CA ASP A 69 3.45 -8.66 0.94
C ASP A 69 4.04 -7.62 1.90
N CYS A 70 3.50 -7.51 3.11
CA CYS A 70 4.07 -6.75 4.21
C CYS A 70 3.41 -7.12 5.55
N VAL A 71 4.06 -6.71 6.64
CA VAL A 71 3.65 -6.98 8.01
C VAL A 71 3.27 -5.69 8.72
N ASN A 72 2.11 -5.67 9.35
CA ASN A 72 1.71 -4.58 10.23
C ASN A 72 2.55 -4.63 11.50
N GLY A 73 3.17 -3.52 11.85
CA GLY A 73 4.00 -3.46 13.05
C GLY A 73 4.74 -2.15 13.17
N SER A 74 5.51 -2.06 14.26
CA SER A 74 6.37 -0.94 14.51
C SER A 74 7.69 -1.39 15.11
N MET A 75 8.72 -0.61 14.84
CA MET A 75 10.06 -0.78 15.38
C MET A 75 10.55 0.55 15.93
N ASN A 76 11.29 0.49 17.03
CA ASN A 76 11.86 1.65 17.68
C ASN A 76 13.33 1.35 17.99
N LEU A 77 14.22 2.18 17.45
CA LEU A 77 15.67 2.10 17.62
C LEU A 77 16.21 3.27 18.46
N GLY A 78 15.37 3.84 19.33
CA GLY A 78 15.67 4.96 20.22
C GLY A 78 15.53 6.31 19.52
N ILE A 79 16.38 6.57 18.53
CA ILE A 79 16.39 7.84 17.78
C ILE A 79 15.51 7.81 16.51
N VAL A 80 15.15 6.61 16.05
CA VAL A 80 14.34 6.38 14.86
C VAL A 80 13.23 5.40 15.21
N GLY A 81 11.99 5.79 14.92
CA GLY A 81 10.82 4.92 14.97
C GLY A 81 10.25 4.70 13.58
N THR A 82 9.87 3.48 13.25
CA THR A 82 9.24 3.14 11.97
C THR A 82 7.98 2.31 12.20
N THR A 83 6.88 2.67 11.56
CA THR A 83 5.61 1.95 11.59
C THR A 83 5.18 1.60 10.18
N SER A 84 4.71 0.36 9.99
CA SER A 84 4.10 -0.11 8.74
C SER A 84 2.68 -0.61 8.99
N VAL A 85 1.76 -0.25 8.10
CA VAL A 85 0.37 -0.74 8.06
C VAL A 85 0.08 -1.27 6.67
N CYS A 86 -0.46 -2.48 6.62
CA CYS A 86 -0.80 -3.18 5.38
C CYS A 86 -2.28 -3.49 5.32
N CYS A 87 -2.80 -3.57 4.09
CA CYS A 87 -4.17 -3.95 3.79
C CYS A 87 -4.27 -4.49 2.35
N ASN A 88 -5.33 -5.21 2.03
CA ASN A 88 -5.47 -5.96 0.77
C ASN A 88 -6.79 -5.69 0.03
N THR A 89 -7.41 -4.54 0.28
CA THR A 89 -8.59 -4.08 -0.45
C THR A 89 -8.25 -2.84 -1.27
N ASP A 90 -9.00 -2.56 -2.33
CA ASP A 90 -8.72 -1.44 -3.22
C ASP A 90 -8.68 -0.12 -2.45
N LEU A 91 -7.64 0.69 -2.68
CA LEU A 91 -7.41 2.02 -2.09
C LEU A 91 -7.42 2.06 -0.55
N CYS A 92 -7.13 0.94 0.10
CA CYS A 92 -7.27 0.80 1.55
C CYS A 92 -6.24 1.60 2.38
N ASN A 93 -5.12 2.00 1.79
CA ASN A 93 -4.03 2.73 2.46
C ASN A 93 -4.24 4.25 2.46
N VAL A 94 -5.49 4.73 2.46
CA VAL A 94 -5.83 6.16 2.45
C VAL A 94 -5.22 6.91 3.64
N LYS A 95 -5.06 6.25 4.79
CA LYS A 95 -4.47 6.83 6.00
C LYS A 95 -2.96 6.60 6.04
N ASP A 96 -2.24 7.60 6.56
CA ASP A 96 -0.84 7.45 6.91
C ASP A 96 -0.68 6.41 8.02
N ALA A 97 0.47 5.73 8.07
CA ALA A 97 0.78 4.91 9.23
C ALA A 97 0.99 5.81 10.47
N PRO A 98 0.67 5.32 11.68
CA PRO A 98 0.94 6.08 12.90
C PRO A 98 2.43 6.36 13.05
N GLY A 99 2.81 7.61 13.30
CA GLY A 99 4.16 7.93 13.75
C GLY A 99 4.31 7.55 15.22
N ILE A 100 5.25 6.67 15.53
CA ILE A 100 5.65 6.40 16.92
C ILE A 100 7.14 6.65 17.07
N VAL A 101 7.51 7.08 18.27
CA VAL A 101 8.88 7.28 18.76
C VAL A 101 8.97 6.66 20.13
#